data_AF-A0A527ZKJ2-F1
#
_entry.id   AF-A0A527ZKJ2-F1
#
_cell.length_a   1.000
_cell.length_b   1.000
_cell.length_c   1.000
_cell.angle_alpha   90.00
_cell.angle_beta   90.00
_cell.angle_gamma   90.00
#
_symmetry.space_group_name_H-M   'P 1'
#
loop_
_entity.id
_entity.type
_entity.pdbx_description
1 polymer ?
#
loop_
_entity_poly.entity_id
_entity_poly.type
_entity_poly.pdbx_seq_one_letter_code
_entity_poly.pdbx_strand_id
1 'polypeptide(L)' 'TGKDAAAGKATLVALHGANWARDQLQGLVDQAHALLHPYGEDAVLLKQAAKFVAARNS' A
#
# COMPACT_ATOMS: atom_id res chain seq x y z
N THR A 1 18.65 3.92 2.28
CA THR A 1 17.60 3.12 1.61
C THR A 1 17.84 3.17 0.12
N GLY A 2 18.45 2.14 -0.44
CA GLY A 2 18.88 2.11 -1.86
C GLY A 2 19.38 0.74 -2.31
N LYS A 3 19.03 -0.32 -1.57
CA LYS A 3 19.50 -1.69 -1.85
C LYS A 3 18.89 -2.27 -3.12
N ASP A 4 17.68 -1.85 -3.49
CA ASP A 4 16.95 -2.48 -4.61
C ASP A 4 17.48 -2.06 -5.98
N ALA A 5 17.87 -0.79 -6.15
CA ALA A 5 18.48 -0.31 -7.38
C ALA A 5 19.84 -0.99 -7.64
N ALA A 6 20.61 -1.25 -6.58
CA ALA A 6 21.91 -1.92 -6.67
C ALA A 6 21.80 -3.43 -6.98
N ALA A 7 20.63 -4.05 -6.78
CA ALA A 7 20.42 -5.48 -6.98
C ALA A 7 19.74 -5.83 -8.33
N GLY A 8 19.46 -4.85 -9.18
CA GLY A 8 18.77 -5.07 -10.46
C GLY A 8 17.35 -5.66 -10.32
N LYS A 9 16.74 -5.55 -9.12
CA LYS A 9 15.40 -6.10 -8.87
C LYS A 9 14.36 -5.17 -9.49
N ALA A 10 13.53 -5.73 -10.34
CA ALA A 10 12.35 -5.07 -10.89
C ALA A 10 11.30 -4.84 -9.78
N THR A 11 11.49 -3.77 -9.00
CA THR A 11 10.47 -3.31 -8.05
C THR A 11 9.38 -2.55 -8.80
N LEU A 12 8.17 -2.50 -8.25
CA LEU A 12 7.06 -1.74 -8.85
C LEU A 12 7.42 -0.26 -9.08
N VAL A 13 8.17 0.35 -8.16
CA VAL A 13 8.67 1.73 -8.30
C VAL A 13 9.69 1.84 -9.43
N ALA A 14 10.57 0.85 -9.60
CA ALA A 14 11.53 0.84 -10.70
C ALA A 14 10.86 0.65 -12.08
N LEU A 15 9.77 -0.12 -12.14
CA LEU A 15 9.05 -0.41 -13.38
C LEU A 15 8.11 0.71 -13.82
N HIS A 16 7.45 1.37 -12.87
CA HIS A 16 6.35 2.30 -13.17
C HIS A 16 6.55 3.72 -12.62
N GLY A 17 7.60 3.94 -11.83
CA GLY A 17 7.87 5.21 -11.17
C GLY A 17 7.13 5.39 -9.84
N ALA A 18 7.59 6.37 -9.06
CA ALA A 18 7.14 6.57 -7.69
C ALA A 18 5.72 7.15 -7.58
N ASN A 19 5.26 7.93 -8.57
CA ASN A 19 3.91 8.49 -8.57
C ASN A 19 2.88 7.38 -8.82
N TRP A 20 3.07 6.59 -9.89
CA TRP A 20 2.22 5.44 -10.17
C TRP A 20 2.15 4.48 -8.98
N ALA A 21 3.29 4.19 -8.34
CA ALA A 21 3.31 3.30 -7.19
C ALA A 21 2.51 3.84 -5.99
N ARG A 22 2.47 5.16 -5.79
CA ARG A 22 1.64 5.80 -4.76
C ARG A 22 0.15 5.74 -5.12
N ASP A 23 -0.20 5.97 -6.37
CA ASP A 23 -1.58 5.88 -6.83
C ASP A 23 -2.12 4.44 -6.69
N GLN A 24 -1.30 3.45 -7.05
CA GLN A 24 -1.64 2.04 -6.82
C GLN A 24 -1.78 1.71 -5.33
N LEU A 25 -0.88 2.23 -4.49
CA LEU A 25 -0.97 2.04 -3.05
C LEU A 25 -2.28 2.60 -2.48
N GLN A 26 -2.69 3.79 -2.91
CA GLN A 26 -3.97 4.37 -2.51
C GLN A 26 -5.15 3.51 -2.96
N GLY A 27 -5.15 3.05 -4.22
CA GLY A 27 -6.18 2.15 -4.73
C GLY A 27 -6.27 0.82 -3.96
N LEU A 28 -5.14 0.26 -3.53
CA LEU A 28 -5.10 -0.95 -2.71
C LEU A 28 -5.67 -0.72 -1.30
N VAL A 29 -5.44 0.45 -0.69
CA VAL A 29 -6.05 0.82 0.59
C VAL A 29 -7.56 0.91 0.45
N ASP A 30 -8.06 1.54 -0.63
CA ASP A 30 -9.49 1.67 -0.87
C ASP A 30 -10.16 0.31 -1.11
N GLN A 31 -9.51 -0.58 -1.87
CA GLN A 31 -9.96 -1.96 -2.06
C GLN A 31 -10.02 -2.73 -0.74
N ALA A 32 -9.00 -2.60 0.12
CA ALA A 32 -9.01 -3.23 1.44
C ALA A 32 -10.20 -2.74 2.30
N HIS A 33 -10.52 -1.44 2.24
CA HIS A 33 -11.68 -0.88 2.95
C HIS A 33 -13.00 -1.43 2.40
N ALA A 34 -13.12 -1.56 1.07
CA ALA A 34 -14.32 -2.10 0.42
C ALA A 34 -14.55 -3.58 0.79
N LEU A 35 -13.50 -4.40 0.79
CA LEU A 35 -13.57 -5.81 1.23
C LEU A 35 -14.03 -5.95 2.68
N LEU A 36 -13.72 -4.95 3.51
CA LEU A 36 -14.08 -4.92 4.92
C LEU A 36 -15.47 -4.31 5.20
N HIS A 37 -16.20 -3.86 4.17
CA HIS A 37 -17.53 -3.26 4.34
C HIS A 37 -18.54 -4.18 5.06
N PRO A 38 -18.65 -5.49 4.75
CA PRO A 38 -19.63 -6.37 5.40
C PRO A 38 -19.47 -6.53 6.92
N TYR A 39 -18.28 -6.23 7.45
CA TYR A 39 -17.95 -6.36 8.87
C TYR A 39 -18.22 -5.08 9.67
N GLY A 40 -18.66 -3.99 9.02
CA GLY A 40 -19.05 -2.76 9.71
C GLY A 40 -17.96 -2.21 10.64
N GLU A 41 -18.33 -2.05 11.91
CA GLU A 41 -17.49 -1.49 12.97
C GLU A 41 -16.40 -2.47 13.45
N ASP A 42 -16.64 -3.79 13.38
CA ASP A 42 -15.67 -4.80 13.82
C ASP A 42 -14.37 -4.75 13.01
N ALA A 43 -14.44 -4.26 11.77
CA ALA A 43 -13.28 -4.12 10.89
C ALA A 43 -12.52 -2.80 11.01
N VAL A 44 -12.88 -1.90 11.94
CA VAL A 44 -12.19 -0.61 12.11
C VAL A 44 -10.69 -0.77 12.28
N LEU A 45 -10.24 -1.72 13.10
CA LEU A 45 -8.82 -1.95 13.35
C LEU A 45 -8.08 -2.40 12.08
N LEU A 46 -8.71 -3.26 11.26
CA LEU A 46 -8.12 -3.73 9.99
C LEU A 46 -8.06 -2.61 8.95
N LYS A 47 -9.10 -1.76 8.87
CA LYS A 47 -9.11 -0.55 8.02
C LYS A 47 -8.00 0.42 8.41
N GLN A 48 -7.74 0.58 9.71
CA GLN A 48 -6.62 1.39 10.22
C GLN A 48 -5.27 0.75 9.91
N ALA A 49 -5.13 -0.57 10.05
CA ALA A 49 -3.90 -1.28 9.71
C ALA A 49 -3.52 -1.10 8.24
N ALA A 50 -4.47 -1.18 7.31
CA ALA A 50 -4.23 -0.92 5.88
C ALA A 50 -3.67 0.50 5.64
N LYS A 51 -4.26 1.52 6.28
CA LYS A 51 -3.77 2.90 6.22
C LYS A 51 -2.38 3.05 6.83
N PHE A 52 -2.14 2.43 7.97
CA PHE A 52 -0.85 2.47 8.65
C PHE A 52 0.26 1.86 7.77
N VAL A 53 0.05 0.68 7.19
CA VAL A 53 1.05 0.04 6.32
C VAL A 53 1.38 0.92 5.12
N ALA A 54 0.40 1.64 4.55
CA ALA A 54 0.62 2.54 3.44
C ALA A 54 1.37 3.83 3.81
N ALA A 55 1.15 4.36 5.02
CA ALA A 55 1.69 5.66 5.44
C ALA A 55 2.92 5.59 6.36
N ARG A 56 3.30 4.39 6.85
CA ARG A 56 4.41 4.25 7.79
C ARG A 56 5.73 4.69 7.16
N ASN A 57 6.54 5.41 7.93
CA ASN A 57 7.94 5.61 7.61
C ASN A 57 8.73 4.33 7.92
N SER A 58 9.72 4.02 7.08
CA SER A 58 10.64 2.88 7.26
C SER A 58 11.83 3.24 8.12
#